data_AF-A0A4Z0MT11-F1
#
_entry.id   AF-A0A4Z0MT11-F1
#
_cell.length_a   1.000
_cell.length_b   1.000
_cell.length_c   1.000
_cell.angle_alpha   90.00
_cell.angle_beta   90.00
_cell.angle_gamma   90.00
#
_symmetry.space_group_name_H-M   'P 1'
#
loop_
_entity.id
_entity.type
_entity.pdbx_description
1 polymer ?
#
loop_
_entity_poly.entity_id
_entity_poly.type
_entity_poly.pdbx_seq_one_letter_code
_entity_poly.pdbx_strand_id
1 'polypeptide(L)'
;MGEVIGLLFLLGLCVAIVVLLPAAGLWWLVKWFKSQNYRWTAVVVQVLLAGFVIFWILLIYSFYFLFDGELKDEFVRITALPFPESGEIIRGDESGLDPHGNYIVCARIKVSTDDYTLILKKLRADSAFRPTHMATDSSFVSSKEFQYATQSIKPSDYVYSFARGQVNVDAYTFVGFLHDRCTIVIYRCST
;
A
#
# COMPACT_ATOMS: atom_id res chain seq x y z
N MET A 1 12.33 -22.06 -11.98
CA MET A 1 11.29 -22.48 -11.00
C MET A 1 11.88 -23.10 -9.74
N GLY A 2 12.85 -24.02 -9.82
CA GLY A 2 13.44 -24.65 -8.62
C GLY A 2 14.08 -23.67 -7.63
N GLU A 3 14.75 -22.63 -8.11
CA GLU A 3 15.39 -21.62 -7.25
C GLU A 3 14.38 -20.78 -6.45
N VAL A 4 13.24 -20.43 -7.06
CA VAL A 4 12.16 -19.69 -6.39
C VAL A 4 11.54 -20.52 -5.28
N ILE A 5 11.32 -21.83 -5.52
CA ILE A 5 10.78 -22.75 -4.51
C ILE A 5 11.76 -22.89 -3.33
N GLY A 6 13.07 -23.00 -3.62
CA GLY A 6 14.11 -23.06 -2.59
C GLY A 6 14.14 -21.81 -1.70
N LEU A 7 14.06 -20.63 -2.31
CA LEU A 7 14.00 -19.34 -1.59
C LEU A 7 12.74 -19.23 -0.71
N LEU A 8 11.57 -19.62 -1.23
CA LEU A 8 10.33 -19.62 -0.45
C LEU A 8 10.38 -20.59 0.73
N PHE A 9 10.97 -21.77 0.55
CA PHE A 9 11.16 -22.73 1.63
C PHE A 9 12.11 -22.20 2.70
N LEU A 10 13.23 -21.60 2.30
CA LEU A 10 14.19 -21.00 3.23
C LEU A 10 13.56 -19.86 4.03
N LEU A 11 12.80 -18.98 3.36
CA LEU A 11 12.08 -17.89 4.00
C LEU A 11 11.05 -18.42 5.01
N GLY A 12 10.26 -19.42 4.62
CA GLY A 12 9.30 -20.08 5.51
C GLY A 12 9.97 -20.71 6.73
N LEU A 13 11.13 -21.35 6.54
CA LEU A 13 11.93 -21.91 7.63
C LEU A 13 12.47 -20.82 8.55
N CYS A 14 12.97 -19.71 8.02
CA CYS A 14 13.42 -18.56 8.80
C CYS A 14 12.28 -17.97 9.63
N VAL A 15 11.09 -17.77 9.05
CA VAL A 15 9.91 -17.28 9.79
C VAL A 15 9.49 -18.29 10.87
N ALA A 16 9.48 -19.58 10.55
CA ALA A 16 9.19 -20.64 11.51
C ALA A 16 10.20 -20.62 12.67
N ILE A 17 11.49 -20.46 12.40
CA ILE A 17 12.52 -20.34 13.44
C ILE A 17 12.30 -19.08 14.28
N VAL A 18 12.14 -17.92 13.66
CA VAL A 18 12.01 -16.63 14.37
C VAL A 18 10.74 -16.57 15.22
N VAL A 19 9.65 -17.21 14.81
CA VAL A 19 8.38 -17.20 15.55
C VAL A 19 8.24 -18.39 16.50
N LEU A 20 8.50 -19.61 16.02
CA LEU A 20 8.23 -20.83 16.79
C LEU A 20 9.29 -21.11 17.86
N LEU A 21 10.57 -20.80 17.65
CA LEU A 21 11.60 -21.03 18.70
C LEU A 21 11.35 -20.15 19.94
N PRO A 22 11.12 -18.83 19.81
CA PRO A 22 10.79 -18.01 20.97
C PRO A 22 9.47 -18.44 21.64
N ALA A 23 8.44 -18.77 20.86
CA ALA A 23 7.18 -19.26 21.40
C ALA A 23 7.36 -20.59 22.17
N ALA A 24 8.12 -21.53 21.62
CA ALA A 24 8.44 -22.80 22.29
C ALA A 24 9.29 -22.58 23.55
N GLY A 25 10.26 -21.67 23.50
CA GLY A 25 11.08 -21.29 24.66
C GLY A 25 10.26 -20.68 25.79
N LEU A 26 9.36 -19.74 25.47
CA LEU A 26 8.44 -19.14 26.42
C LEU A 26 7.45 -20.17 26.99
N TRP A 27 6.90 -21.06 26.16
CA TRP A 27 6.01 -22.13 26.61
C TRP A 27 6.73 -23.11 27.56
N TRP A 28 7.98 -23.47 27.25
CA TRP A 28 8.81 -24.30 28.11
C TRP A 28 9.09 -23.62 29.45
N LEU A 29 9.40 -22.32 29.45
CA LEU A 29 9.56 -21.53 30.68
C LEU A 29 8.28 -21.51 31.52
N VAL A 30 7.09 -21.33 30.91
CA VAL A 30 5.80 -21.40 31.63
C VAL A 30 5.64 -22.77 32.31
N LYS A 31 5.95 -23.86 31.61
CA LYS A 31 5.84 -25.21 32.16
C LYS A 31 6.81 -25.41 33.34
N TRP A 32 8.05 -24.92 33.21
CA TRP A 32 9.06 -25.01 34.25
C TRP A 32 8.73 -24.16 35.49
N PHE A 33 8.24 -22.93 35.33
CA PHE A 33 7.82 -22.11 36.48
C PHE A 33 6.60 -22.68 37.20
N LYS A 34 5.67 -23.30 36.46
CA LYS A 34 4.52 -24.00 37.06
C LYS A 34 4.96 -25.20 37.89
N SER A 35 5.96 -25.97 37.46
CA SER A 35 6.43 -27.11 38.25
C SER A 35 7.17 -26.70 39.52
N GLN A 36 7.71 -25.48 39.58
CA GLN A 36 8.37 -24.90 40.75
C GLN A 36 7.42 -24.07 41.66
N ASN A 37 6.11 -24.09 41.40
CA ASN A 37 5.08 -23.37 42.16
C ASN A 37 5.16 -21.82 42.11
N TYR A 38 5.89 -21.24 41.14
CA TYR A 38 5.98 -19.80 40.91
C TYR A 38 4.78 -19.28 40.10
N ARG A 39 3.60 -19.21 40.74
CA ARG A 39 2.34 -18.83 40.07
C ARG A 39 2.39 -17.45 39.40
N TRP A 40 2.93 -16.44 40.08
CA TRP A 40 3.04 -15.08 39.53
C TRP A 40 3.96 -15.01 38.31
N THR A 41 5.13 -15.64 38.37
CA THR A 41 6.07 -15.69 37.25
C THR A 41 5.47 -16.38 36.03
N ALA A 42 4.69 -17.45 36.23
CA ALA A 42 3.99 -18.12 35.13
C ALA A 42 2.97 -17.20 34.44
N VAL A 43 2.24 -16.37 35.18
CA VAL A 43 1.30 -15.39 34.61
C VAL A 43 2.04 -14.32 33.80
N VAL A 44 3.13 -13.76 34.35
CA VAL A 44 3.94 -12.75 33.64
C VAL A 44 4.47 -13.30 32.32
N VAL A 45 5.02 -14.53 32.32
CA VAL A 45 5.53 -15.15 31.09
C VAL A 45 4.40 -15.42 30.09
N GLN A 46 3.20 -15.80 30.54
CA GLN A 46 2.04 -15.95 29.65
C GLN A 46 1.61 -14.62 29.02
N VAL A 47 1.62 -13.52 29.78
CA VAL A 47 1.32 -12.19 29.25
C VAL A 47 2.37 -11.76 28.23
N LEU A 48 3.65 -12.00 28.50
CA LEU A 48 4.73 -11.72 27.54
C LEU A 48 4.59 -12.53 26.25
N LEU A 49 4.24 -13.82 26.35
CA LEU A 49 3.98 -14.66 25.18
C LEU A 49 2.79 -14.15 24.37
N ALA A 50 1.68 -13.78 25.02
CA ALA A 50 0.53 -13.21 24.34
C ALA A 50 0.89 -11.88 23.64
N GLY A 51 1.62 -11.00 24.32
CA GLY A 51 2.11 -9.74 23.76
C GLY A 51 3.03 -9.94 22.55
N PHE A 52 3.94 -10.93 22.63
CA PHE A 52 4.83 -11.29 21.52
C PHE A 52 4.05 -11.77 20.28
N VAL A 53 3.04 -12.63 20.47
CA VAL A 53 2.19 -13.10 19.36
C VAL A 53 1.40 -11.95 18.73
N ILE A 54 0.79 -11.08 19.56
CA ILE A 54 0.05 -9.90 19.07
C ILE A 54 0.98 -8.97 18.29
N PHE A 55 2.19 -8.70 18.79
CA PHE A 55 3.18 -7.88 18.12
C PHE A 55 3.51 -8.40 16.72
N TRP A 56 3.76 -9.71 16.57
CA TRP A 56 4.04 -10.30 15.25
C TRP A 56 2.86 -10.26 14.30
N ILE A 57 1.64 -10.48 14.80
CA ILE A 57 0.42 -10.35 13.98
C ILE A 57 0.30 -8.92 13.45
N LEU A 58 0.47 -7.91 14.31
CA LEU A 58 0.39 -6.50 13.92
C LEU A 58 1.50 -6.13 12.93
N LEU A 59 2.72 -6.62 13.14
CA LEU A 59 3.85 -6.38 12.26
C LEU A 59 3.60 -6.99 10.87
N ILE A 60 3.19 -8.26 10.81
CA ILE A 60 2.82 -8.91 9.55
C ILE A 60 1.68 -8.15 8.88
N TYR A 61 0.63 -7.79 9.63
CA TYR A 61 -0.49 -7.02 9.10
C TYR A 61 -0.04 -5.70 8.46
N SER A 62 0.87 -4.95 9.10
CA SER A 62 1.41 -3.71 8.56
C SER A 62 2.24 -3.87 7.28
N PHE A 63 2.81 -5.05 7.03
CA PHE A 63 3.54 -5.30 5.78
C PHE A 63 2.64 -5.64 4.59
N TYR A 64 1.45 -6.21 4.86
CA TYR A 64 0.56 -6.67 3.78
C TYR A 64 -0.61 -5.72 3.50
N PHE A 65 -1.02 -4.93 4.49
CA PHE A 65 -2.06 -3.93 4.33
C PHE A 65 -1.43 -2.56 4.36
N LEU A 66 -1.36 -1.91 3.20
CA LEU A 66 -1.10 -0.49 3.15
C LEU A 66 -2.12 0.21 4.03
N PHE A 67 -1.62 1.03 4.95
CA PHE A 67 -2.52 1.86 5.71
C PHE A 67 -3.05 2.94 4.78
N ASP A 68 -4.36 3.17 4.83
CA ASP A 68 -5.01 4.26 4.10
C ASP A 68 -4.29 5.62 4.29
N GLY A 69 -3.61 5.82 5.42
CA GLY A 69 -2.79 7.01 5.68
C GLY A 69 -1.69 7.24 4.64
N GLU A 70 -0.97 6.20 4.22
CA GLU A 70 0.14 6.33 3.27
C GLU A 70 -0.36 6.71 1.88
N LEU A 71 -1.48 6.11 1.45
CA LEU A 71 -2.13 6.48 0.18
C LEU A 71 -2.74 7.88 0.21
N LYS A 72 -3.21 8.34 1.37
CA LYS A 72 -3.65 9.73 1.57
C LYS A 72 -2.47 10.69 1.44
N ASP A 73 -1.32 10.37 2.03
CA ASP A 73 -0.11 11.18 1.92
C ASP A 73 0.40 11.23 0.47
N GLU A 74 0.35 10.10 -0.25
CA GLU A 74 0.70 10.07 -1.68
C GLU A 74 -0.30 10.84 -2.53
N PHE A 75 -1.59 10.82 -2.22
CA PHE A 75 -2.57 11.72 -2.87
C PHE A 75 -2.16 13.19 -2.70
N VAL A 76 -1.80 13.60 -1.48
CA VAL A 76 -1.37 14.98 -1.19
C VAL A 76 -0.10 15.32 -1.96
N ARG A 77 0.85 14.39 -2.03
CA ARG A 77 2.12 14.59 -2.75
C ARG A 77 1.95 14.68 -4.27
N ILE A 78 1.06 13.85 -4.82
CA ILE A 78 0.75 13.84 -6.26
C ILE A 78 0.01 15.13 -6.62
N THR A 79 -1.07 15.44 -5.93
CA THR A 79 -2.00 16.52 -6.32
C THR A 79 -1.67 17.89 -5.75
N ALA A 80 -0.81 17.96 -4.72
CA ALA A 80 -0.59 19.15 -3.88
C ALA A 80 -1.88 19.69 -3.21
N LEU A 81 -2.91 18.85 -3.08
CA LEU A 81 -4.18 19.16 -2.43
C LEU A 81 -4.34 18.32 -1.16
N PRO A 82 -4.99 18.84 -0.10
CA PRO A 82 -5.34 18.01 1.05
C PRO A 82 -6.24 16.86 0.59
N PHE A 83 -6.08 15.68 1.21
CA PHE A 83 -6.99 14.57 0.98
C PHE A 83 -8.41 14.97 1.40
N PRO A 84 -9.44 14.78 0.54
CA PRO A 84 -10.79 15.25 0.84
C PRO A 84 -11.39 14.49 2.02
N GLU A 85 -12.17 15.18 2.85
CA GLU A 85 -12.85 14.55 4.00
C GLU A 85 -13.86 13.46 3.56
N SER A 86 -14.45 13.62 2.37
CA SER A 86 -15.33 12.60 1.76
C SER A 86 -14.59 11.42 1.11
N GLY A 87 -13.26 11.45 1.10
CA GLY A 87 -12.43 10.49 0.40
C GLY A 87 -12.38 9.12 1.06
N GLU A 88 -12.65 8.08 0.27
CA GLU A 88 -12.53 6.68 0.64
C GLU A 88 -11.58 5.99 -0.35
N ILE A 89 -10.53 5.33 0.16
CA ILE A 89 -9.66 4.52 -0.68
C ILE A 89 -10.38 3.19 -0.94
N ILE A 90 -10.85 3.01 -2.16
CA ILE A 90 -11.53 1.77 -2.56
C ILE A 90 -10.52 0.65 -2.76
N ARG A 91 -9.36 0.99 -3.32
CA ARG A 91 -8.27 0.05 -3.60
C ARG A 91 -6.98 0.81 -3.85
N GLY A 92 -5.88 0.34 -3.30
CA GLY A 92 -4.56 0.83 -3.64
C GLY A 92 -3.52 -0.27 -3.57
N ASP A 93 -2.36 0.02 -4.15
CA ASP A 93 -1.18 -0.85 -4.15
C ASP A 93 0.07 0.00 -4.31
N GLU A 94 1.19 -0.50 -3.78
CA GLU A 94 2.50 0.10 -3.99
C GLU A 94 3.58 -0.98 -4.16
N SER A 95 4.64 -0.67 -4.90
CA SER A 95 5.72 -1.62 -5.18
C SER A 95 6.67 -1.85 -4.00
N GLY A 96 6.48 -1.11 -2.89
CA GLY A 96 7.52 -0.86 -1.89
C GLY A 96 8.70 -0.05 -2.46
N LEU A 97 9.54 0.49 -1.57
CA LEU A 97 10.81 1.13 -1.95
C LEU A 97 11.83 0.06 -2.32
N ASP A 98 12.28 0.04 -3.58
CA ASP A 98 13.39 -0.83 -3.97
C ASP A 98 14.75 -0.22 -3.53
N PRO A 99 15.83 -1.02 -3.47
CA PRO A 99 17.16 -0.52 -3.09
C PRO A 99 17.73 0.57 -4.01
N HIS A 100 17.16 0.74 -5.20
CA HIS A 100 17.53 1.76 -6.17
C HIS A 100 16.68 3.03 -6.03
N GLY A 101 15.70 3.06 -5.13
CA GLY A 101 14.79 4.18 -4.93
C GLY A 101 13.58 4.17 -5.86
N ASN A 102 13.41 3.12 -6.68
CA ASN A 102 12.21 2.98 -7.49
C ASN A 102 11.00 2.76 -6.58
N TYR A 103 9.93 3.51 -6.85
CA TYR A 103 8.70 3.45 -6.08
C TYR A 103 7.51 3.72 -6.99
N ILE A 104 6.56 2.78 -7.00
CA ILE A 104 5.30 2.88 -7.72
C ILE A 104 4.17 2.84 -6.71
N VAL A 105 3.20 3.73 -6.85
CA VAL A 105 1.96 3.72 -6.08
C VAL A 105 0.78 4.01 -6.98
N CYS A 106 -0.32 3.29 -6.77
CA CYS A 106 -1.58 3.51 -7.44
C CYS A 106 -2.74 3.40 -6.46
N ALA A 107 -3.70 4.31 -6.53
CA ALA A 107 -4.93 4.21 -5.75
C ALA A 107 -6.15 4.65 -6.52
N ARG A 108 -7.25 3.92 -6.30
CA ARG A 108 -8.61 4.24 -6.71
C ARG A 108 -9.35 4.80 -5.50
N ILE A 109 -9.73 6.05 -5.60
CA ILE A 109 -10.30 6.85 -4.52
C ILE A 109 -11.72 7.24 -4.92
N LYS A 110 -12.68 7.02 -4.04
CA LYS A 110 -14.04 7.53 -4.17
C LYS A 110 -14.19 8.79 -3.34
N VAL A 111 -14.86 9.79 -3.87
CA VAL A 111 -15.08 11.12 -3.27
C VAL A 111 -16.51 11.58 -3.54
N SER A 112 -16.95 12.62 -2.85
CA SER A 112 -18.17 13.34 -3.20
C SER A 112 -18.06 13.98 -4.59
N THR A 113 -19.20 14.23 -5.25
CA THR A 113 -19.21 14.92 -6.55
C THR A 113 -18.67 16.36 -6.46
N ASP A 114 -18.84 17.01 -5.32
CA ASP A 114 -18.33 18.36 -5.07
C ASP A 114 -16.80 18.35 -4.98
N ASP A 115 -16.22 17.42 -4.21
CA ASP A 115 -14.77 17.25 -4.12
C ASP A 115 -14.16 16.83 -5.45
N TYR A 116 -14.82 15.91 -6.18
CA TYR A 116 -14.41 15.53 -7.54
C TYR A 116 -14.28 16.76 -8.44
N THR A 117 -15.29 17.63 -8.43
CA THR A 117 -15.33 18.83 -9.26
C THR A 117 -14.29 19.86 -8.82
N LEU A 118 -14.10 20.01 -7.51
CA LEU A 118 -13.09 20.90 -6.93
C LEU A 118 -11.67 20.46 -7.32
N ILE A 119 -11.34 19.18 -7.13
CA ILE A 119 -10.03 18.61 -7.46
C ILE A 119 -9.78 18.76 -8.97
N LEU A 120 -10.77 18.41 -9.81
CA LEU A 120 -10.68 18.57 -11.26
C LEU A 120 -10.39 20.02 -11.67
N LYS A 121 -11.11 20.98 -11.07
CA LYS A 121 -10.91 22.41 -11.34
C LYS A 121 -9.51 22.88 -10.92
N LYS A 122 -9.03 22.42 -9.76
CA LYS A 122 -7.70 22.77 -9.24
C LYS A 122 -6.59 22.21 -10.12
N LEU A 123 -6.65 20.93 -10.48
CA LEU A 123 -5.65 20.31 -11.37
C LEU A 123 -5.67 20.90 -12.78
N ARG A 124 -6.84 21.26 -13.31
CA ARG A 124 -6.93 21.96 -14.61
C ARG A 124 -6.29 23.36 -14.58
N ALA A 125 -6.30 24.03 -13.44
CA ALA A 125 -5.70 25.35 -13.28
C ALA A 125 -4.20 25.30 -12.94
N ASP A 126 -3.68 24.13 -12.55
CA ASP A 126 -2.29 23.95 -12.20
C ASP A 126 -1.43 23.75 -13.46
N SER A 127 -0.54 24.70 -13.73
CA SER A 127 0.38 24.66 -14.87
C SER A 127 1.41 23.52 -14.81
N ALA A 128 1.63 22.92 -13.63
CA ALA A 128 2.51 21.76 -13.49
C ALA A 128 1.89 20.49 -14.10
N PHE A 129 0.56 20.44 -14.19
CA PHE A 129 -0.17 19.34 -14.80
C PHE A 129 -0.50 19.62 -16.26
N ARG A 130 -0.27 18.63 -17.12
CA ARG A 130 -0.64 18.66 -18.53
C ARG A 130 -1.82 17.73 -18.74
N PRO A 131 -2.87 18.15 -19.47
CA PRO A 131 -3.90 17.24 -19.94
C PRO A 131 -3.23 16.12 -20.76
N THR A 132 -3.59 14.88 -20.46
CA THR A 132 -3.14 13.70 -21.21
C THR A 132 -4.34 12.84 -21.57
N HIS A 133 -4.20 12.01 -22.60
CA HIS A 133 -5.15 10.97 -22.93
C HIS A 133 -4.56 9.61 -22.59
N MET A 134 -5.20 8.90 -21.66
CA MET A 134 -4.75 7.58 -21.23
C MET A 134 -4.69 6.55 -22.37
N ALA A 135 -5.49 6.74 -23.43
CA ALA A 135 -5.45 5.89 -24.63
C ALA A 135 -4.13 6.03 -25.43
N THR A 136 -3.42 7.14 -25.30
CA THR A 136 -2.18 7.42 -26.06
C THR A 136 -0.93 7.34 -25.19
N ASP A 137 -1.04 7.57 -23.89
CA ASP A 137 0.07 7.53 -22.94
C ASP A 137 -0.15 6.41 -21.91
N SER A 138 0.03 5.16 -22.34
CA SER A 138 -0.33 3.96 -21.57
C SER A 138 0.88 3.17 -21.07
N SER A 139 2.08 3.75 -21.12
CA SER A 139 3.33 3.06 -20.78
C SER A 139 3.34 2.53 -19.34
N PHE A 140 2.64 3.19 -18.42
CA PHE A 140 2.50 2.82 -17.01
C PHE A 140 1.33 1.86 -16.71
N VAL A 141 0.41 1.64 -17.66
CA VAL A 141 -0.79 0.80 -17.50
C VAL A 141 -0.44 -0.69 -17.33
N SER A 142 0.78 -1.08 -17.71
CA SER A 142 1.31 -2.43 -17.54
C SER A 142 1.85 -2.72 -16.13
N SER A 143 1.97 -1.71 -15.25
CA SER A 143 2.42 -1.93 -13.87
C SER A 143 1.41 -2.74 -13.06
N LYS A 144 1.90 -3.58 -12.15
CA LYS A 144 1.06 -4.49 -11.34
C LYS A 144 0.16 -3.69 -10.40
N GLU A 145 0.70 -2.62 -9.84
CA GLU A 145 0.04 -1.71 -8.91
C GLU A 145 -1.12 -1.00 -9.60
N PHE A 146 -0.90 -0.53 -10.84
CA PHE A 146 -1.96 0.05 -11.65
C PHE A 146 -3.05 -0.97 -11.96
N GLN A 147 -2.68 -2.16 -12.43
CA GLN A 147 -3.65 -3.23 -12.73
C GLN A 147 -4.44 -3.66 -11.50
N TYR A 148 -3.80 -3.75 -10.33
CA TYR A 148 -4.46 -4.12 -9.09
C TYR A 148 -5.45 -3.04 -8.63
N ALA A 149 -5.06 -1.77 -8.63
CA ALA A 149 -5.95 -0.67 -8.23
C ALA A 149 -7.11 -0.48 -9.21
N THR A 150 -6.90 -0.76 -10.51
CA THR A 150 -7.88 -0.43 -11.56
C THR A 150 -8.73 -1.60 -12.04
N GLN A 151 -8.27 -2.85 -12.01
CA GLN A 151 -8.85 -4.17 -12.40
C GLN A 151 -10.01 -4.23 -13.42
N SER A 152 -11.07 -3.44 -13.25
CA SER A 152 -12.26 -3.35 -14.10
C SER A 152 -12.37 -2.07 -14.92
N ILE A 153 -11.49 -1.10 -14.69
CA ILE A 153 -11.51 0.22 -15.36
C ILE A 153 -10.78 0.12 -16.70
N LYS A 154 -11.47 0.50 -17.77
CA LYS A 154 -10.91 0.60 -19.12
C LYS A 154 -10.39 2.01 -19.38
N PRO A 155 -9.43 2.20 -20.30
CA PRO A 155 -9.00 3.53 -20.72
C PRO A 155 -10.14 4.45 -21.19
N SER A 156 -11.21 3.88 -21.75
CA SER A 156 -12.41 4.61 -22.16
C SER A 156 -13.26 5.15 -21.01
N ASP A 157 -13.06 4.66 -19.78
CA ASP A 157 -13.86 5.06 -18.63
C ASP A 157 -13.36 6.39 -18.01
N TYR A 158 -12.18 6.85 -18.43
CA TYR A 158 -11.57 8.12 -18.02
C TYR A 158 -12.10 9.27 -18.87
N VAL A 159 -12.70 10.26 -18.22
CA VAL A 159 -13.21 11.49 -18.86
C VAL A 159 -12.12 12.54 -18.97
N TYR A 160 -11.34 12.68 -17.90
CA TYR A 160 -10.23 13.62 -17.82
C TYR A 160 -9.03 12.91 -17.24
N SER A 161 -7.86 13.22 -17.75
CA SER A 161 -6.60 12.76 -17.18
C SER A 161 -5.55 13.84 -17.26
N PHE A 162 -4.73 13.91 -16.23
CA PHE A 162 -3.65 14.86 -16.09
C PHE A 162 -2.39 14.10 -15.74
N ALA A 163 -1.26 14.54 -16.28
CA ALA A 163 0.05 14.01 -15.94
C ALA A 163 1.05 15.12 -15.66
N ARG A 164 2.04 14.81 -14.83
CA ARG A 164 3.20 15.66 -14.54
C ARG A 164 4.44 14.76 -14.48
N GLY A 165 5.54 15.25 -15.05
CA GLY A 165 6.79 14.49 -15.22
C GLY A 165 6.88 13.75 -16.55
N GLN A 166 7.97 13.01 -16.74
CA GLN A 166 8.18 12.15 -17.90
C GLN A 166 8.47 10.73 -17.43
N VAL A 167 7.93 9.75 -18.15
CA VAL A 167 8.19 8.33 -17.91
C VAL A 167 9.67 8.04 -18.18
N ASN A 168 10.37 7.41 -17.22
CA ASN A 168 11.78 7.01 -17.28
C ASN A 168 12.84 8.14 -17.23
N VAL A 169 12.46 9.36 -16.86
CA VAL A 169 13.42 10.47 -16.66
C VAL A 169 13.44 10.91 -15.19
N ASP A 170 12.25 11.06 -14.60
CA ASP A 170 12.03 11.48 -13.21
C ASP A 170 10.78 10.77 -12.66
N ALA A 171 10.22 11.30 -11.56
CA ALA A 171 8.90 10.89 -11.08
C ALA A 171 7.79 11.26 -12.10
N TYR A 172 7.16 10.24 -12.68
CA TYR A 172 5.92 10.37 -13.43
C TYR A 172 4.72 10.31 -12.47
N THR A 173 3.77 11.23 -12.63
CA THR A 173 2.52 11.25 -11.87
C THR A 173 1.35 11.38 -12.81
N PHE A 174 0.26 10.69 -12.48
CA PHE A 174 -0.97 10.66 -13.25
C PHE A 174 -2.18 10.77 -12.32
N VAL A 175 -3.18 11.53 -12.74
CA VAL A 175 -4.48 11.64 -12.09
C VAL A 175 -5.56 11.49 -13.14
N GLY A 176 -6.39 10.45 -12.99
CA GLY A 176 -7.50 10.14 -13.89
C GLY A 176 -8.85 10.30 -13.20
N PHE A 177 -9.82 10.84 -13.92
CA PHE A 177 -11.17 11.11 -13.45
C PHE A 177 -12.17 10.27 -14.24
N LEU A 178 -13.00 9.49 -13.55
CA LEU A 178 -13.95 8.56 -14.18
C LEU A 178 -15.31 9.20 -14.51
N HIS A 179 -16.07 8.55 -15.40
CA HIS A 179 -17.40 8.98 -15.83
C HIS A 179 -18.45 9.09 -14.72
N ASP A 180 -18.27 8.37 -13.62
CA ASP A 180 -19.19 8.35 -12.47
C ASP A 180 -19.17 9.64 -11.62
N ARG A 181 -18.26 10.58 -11.91
CA ARG A 181 -18.08 11.86 -11.19
C ARG A 181 -17.88 11.72 -9.68
N CYS A 182 -17.40 10.56 -9.23
CA CYS A 182 -17.08 10.31 -7.84
C CYS A 182 -15.83 9.45 -7.68
N THR A 183 -15.26 8.88 -8.74
CA THR A 183 -14.03 8.10 -8.66
C THR A 183 -12.87 8.80 -9.35
N ILE A 184 -11.74 8.83 -8.64
CA ILE A 184 -10.45 9.34 -9.09
C ILE A 184 -9.43 8.21 -8.99
N VAL A 185 -8.51 8.11 -9.94
CA VAL A 185 -7.35 7.23 -9.89
C VAL A 185 -6.10 8.09 -9.84
N ILE A 186 -5.26 7.87 -8.85
CA ILE A 186 -3.92 8.47 -8.77
C ILE A 186 -2.88 7.41 -9.05
N TYR A 187 -1.79 7.82 -9.69
CA TYR A 187 -0.65 6.97 -9.95
C TYR A 187 0.62 7.79 -9.87
N ARG A 188 1.67 7.20 -9.31
CA ARG A 188 3.01 7.75 -9.33
C ARG A 188 4.02 6.64 -9.54
N CYS A 189 5.02 6.92 -10.34
CA CYS A 189 6.21 6.10 -10.52
C CYS A 189 7.41 7.01 -10.41
N SER A 190 8.29 6.76 -9.45
CA SER A 190 9.62 7.36 -9.39
C SER A 190 10.66 6.29 -9.63
N THR A 191 11.67 6.64 -10.42
CA THR A 191 12.88 5.86 -10.67
C THR A 191 14.12 6.61 -10.23
#